data_AF-A0A5R8QF98-F1
#
_entry.id   AF-A0A5R8QF98-F1
#
_cell.length_a   1.000
_cell.length_b   1.000
_cell.length_c   1.000
_cell.angle_alpha   90.00
_cell.angle_beta   90.00
_cell.angle_gamma   90.00
#
_symmetry.space_group_name_H-M   'P 1'
#
loop_
_entity.id
_entity.type
_entity.pdbx_description
1 polymer ?
#
loop_
_entity_poly.entity_id
_entity_poly.type
_entity_poly.pdbx_seq_one_letter_code
_entity_poly.pdbx_strand_id
1 'polypeptide(L)'
;MIQGSDWNPKQARMRKLIRKADGFDEAMQICMDLHASVHFGIVSNRRMLTYADLICDGLVDDDYRQHPLKNSYTIAWNIWHMTRIEDLTMNLLVRETEQVFNADWQKQINTHVSDTGNAMTKEEMVTFSEPLNIEALLAYRNAVCTQTRAILQTLSASDMKQPVSASGTERVLSEGGVTEHPDLIWLQDFWGKKDIAGILLLPITRHQSVHWNDAAKIKASLMKIRK
;
A
#
# COMPACT_ATOMS: atom_id res chain seq x y z
N MET A 1 -6.68 13.29 -8.82
CA MET A 1 -5.30 13.17 -8.29
C MET A 1 -5.33 13.65 -6.87
N ILE A 2 -4.60 13.01 -5.94
CA ILE A 2 -4.34 13.60 -4.62
C ILE A 2 -3.95 15.03 -4.91
N GLN A 3 -4.71 16.01 -4.41
CA GLN A 3 -4.47 17.41 -4.74
C GLN A 3 -3.01 17.71 -4.39
N GLY A 4 -2.17 17.82 -5.42
CA GLY A 4 -0.71 17.84 -5.28
C GLY A 4 -0.20 19.08 -4.53
N SER A 5 -1.09 20.00 -4.18
CA SER A 5 -0.83 21.21 -3.42
C SER A 5 -0.50 20.93 -1.94
N ASP A 6 -1.06 19.90 -1.30
CA ASP A 6 -0.80 19.61 0.12
C ASP A 6 0.12 18.39 0.33
N TRP A 7 0.01 17.36 -0.53
CA TRP A 7 0.79 16.12 -0.38
C TRP A 7 2.29 16.32 -0.59
N ASN A 8 2.70 16.95 -1.70
CA ASN A 8 4.11 17.07 -2.06
C ASN A 8 4.93 17.91 -1.05
N PRO A 9 4.43 19.07 -0.56
CA PRO A 9 5.09 19.81 0.51
C PRO A 9 5.26 18.98 1.79
N LYS A 10 4.23 18.24 2.21
CA LYS A 10 4.29 17.34 3.37
C LYS A 10 5.33 16.24 3.19
N GLN A 11 5.33 15.54 2.06
CA GLN A 11 6.34 14.52 1.76
C GLN A 11 7.76 15.09 1.79
N ALA A 12 7.95 16.29 1.23
CA ALA A 12 9.25 16.96 1.23
C ALA A 12 9.70 17.39 2.64
N ARG A 13 8.76 17.85 3.47
CA ARG A 13 9.02 18.21 4.88
C ARG A 13 9.37 16.96 5.70
N MET A 14 8.58 15.89 5.61
CA MET A 14 8.86 14.60 6.25
C MET A 14 10.26 14.09 5.89
N ARG A 15 10.63 14.11 4.60
CA ARG A 15 11.97 13.66 4.15
C ARG A 15 13.11 14.44 4.80
N LYS A 16 12.94 15.75 5.04
CA LYS A 16 13.96 16.60 5.69
C LYS A 16 14.10 16.32 7.19
N LEU A 17 13.06 15.79 7.82
CA LEU A 17 12.96 15.67 9.28
C LEU A 17 13.16 14.25 9.79
N ILE A 18 12.67 13.24 9.06
CA ILE A 18 12.49 11.88 9.59
C ILE A 18 13.75 11.21 10.13
N ARG A 19 14.95 11.63 9.68
CA ARG A 19 16.24 11.11 10.19
C ARG A 19 16.88 11.98 11.27
N LYS A 20 16.22 13.05 11.70
CA LYS A 20 16.71 13.96 12.74
C LYS A 20 15.96 13.70 14.03
N ALA A 21 16.68 13.59 15.14
CA ALA A 21 16.07 13.30 16.44
C ALA A 21 15.12 14.41 16.89
N ASP A 22 15.50 15.67 16.69
CA ASP A 22 14.67 16.86 16.96
C ASP A 22 13.52 17.06 15.96
N GLY A 23 13.54 16.34 14.83
CA GLY A 23 12.49 16.37 13.81
C GLY A 23 11.54 15.18 13.87
N PHE A 24 11.74 14.22 14.77
CA PHE A 24 11.05 12.94 14.77
C PHE A 24 9.54 13.11 14.95
N ASP A 25 9.10 13.82 16.00
CA ASP A 25 7.67 13.98 16.31
C ASP A 25 6.90 14.64 15.17
N GLU A 26 7.46 15.71 14.58
CA GLU A 26 6.85 16.37 13.43
C GLU A 26 6.84 15.45 12.20
N ALA A 27 7.91 14.71 11.94
CA ALA A 27 7.96 13.75 10.83
C ALA A 27 6.92 12.64 10.98
N MET A 28 6.72 12.13 12.20
CA MET A 28 5.72 11.10 12.49
C MET A 28 4.30 11.62 12.38
N GLN A 29 4.04 12.85 12.82
CA GLN A 29 2.73 13.49 12.59
C GLN A 29 2.44 13.63 11.10
N ILE A 30 3.42 14.10 10.30
CA ILE A 30 3.26 14.19 8.85
C ILE A 30 3.07 12.79 8.22
N CYS A 31 3.81 11.79 8.67
CA CYS A 31 3.67 10.41 8.21
C CYS A 31 2.25 9.88 8.44
N MET A 32 1.74 10.03 9.66
CA MET A 32 0.38 9.63 10.05
C MET A 32 -0.69 10.35 9.23
N ASP A 33 -0.50 11.65 8.95
CA ASP A 33 -1.42 12.45 8.15
C ASP A 33 -1.44 12.01 6.67
N LEU A 34 -0.25 11.79 6.08
CA LEU A 34 -0.11 11.29 4.72
C LEU A 34 -0.73 9.90 4.58
N HIS A 35 -0.35 8.98 5.48
CA HIS A 35 -0.88 7.61 5.53
C HIS A 35 -2.40 7.59 5.65
N ALA A 36 -2.97 8.42 6.55
CA ALA A 36 -4.41 8.52 6.72
C ALA A 36 -5.12 9.00 5.45
N SER A 37 -4.52 9.93 4.69
CA SER A 37 -5.16 10.46 3.48
C SER A 37 -5.25 9.47 2.32
N VAL A 38 -4.44 8.40 2.32
CA VAL A 38 -4.48 7.29 1.33
C VAL A 38 -5.15 6.02 1.86
N HIS A 39 -5.76 6.07 3.05
CA HIS A 39 -6.53 4.96 3.62
C HIS A 39 -7.97 5.39 3.89
N PHE A 40 -8.90 4.45 4.04
CA PHE A 40 -10.30 4.78 4.27
C PHE A 40 -10.50 5.53 5.59
N GLY A 41 -11.40 6.51 5.60
CA GLY A 41 -11.62 7.36 6.77
C GLY A 41 -12.03 6.60 8.03
N ILE A 42 -12.73 5.47 7.84
CA ILE A 42 -13.26 4.60 8.89
C ILE A 42 -12.18 4.01 9.81
N VAL A 43 -10.97 3.74 9.29
CA VAL A 43 -9.84 3.19 10.07
C VAL A 43 -8.71 4.19 10.30
N SER A 44 -8.66 5.29 9.54
CA SER A 44 -7.60 6.28 9.61
C SER A 44 -7.90 7.47 10.54
N ASN A 45 -9.03 7.42 11.27
CA ASN A 45 -9.52 8.47 12.18
C ASN A 45 -9.74 9.83 11.48
N ARG A 46 -10.22 9.82 10.24
CA ARG A 46 -10.51 11.04 9.48
C ARG A 46 -12.00 11.35 9.54
N ARG A 47 -12.34 12.59 9.93
CA ARG A 47 -13.72 13.09 9.95
C ARG A 47 -14.25 13.44 8.55
N MET A 48 -13.35 13.70 7.61
CA MET A 48 -13.66 14.00 6.22
C MET A 48 -13.25 12.82 5.35
N LEU A 49 -13.91 12.69 4.20
CA LEU A 49 -13.54 11.71 3.17
C LEU A 49 -12.07 11.84 2.81
N THR A 50 -11.37 10.71 2.80
CA THR A 50 -9.98 10.60 2.37
C THR A 50 -9.92 10.43 0.85
N TYR A 51 -8.70 10.41 0.30
CA TYR A 51 -8.56 10.16 -1.13
C TYR A 51 -9.00 8.74 -1.52
N ALA A 52 -8.76 7.76 -0.65
CA ALA A 52 -9.27 6.40 -0.84
C ALA A 52 -10.80 6.38 -0.86
N ASP A 53 -11.45 7.06 0.10
CA ASP A 53 -12.91 7.16 0.14
C ASP A 53 -13.45 7.80 -1.15
N LEU A 54 -12.86 8.91 -1.59
CA LEU A 54 -13.29 9.62 -2.82
C LEU A 54 -13.11 8.79 -4.09
N ILE A 55 -12.11 7.90 -4.14
CA ILE A 55 -11.94 7.00 -5.29
C ILE A 55 -12.96 5.88 -5.23
N CYS A 56 -13.21 5.26 -4.08
CA CYS A 56 -14.17 4.16 -4.00
C CYS A 56 -15.63 4.61 -4.00
N ASP A 57 -15.92 5.88 -3.73
CA ASP A 57 -17.28 6.43 -3.72
C ASP A 57 -18.02 6.19 -5.05
N GLY A 58 -19.22 5.62 -4.99
CA GLY A 58 -20.05 5.35 -6.16
C GLY A 58 -19.53 4.26 -7.12
N LEU A 59 -18.47 3.53 -6.77
CA LEU A 59 -18.10 2.30 -7.49
C LEU A 59 -19.05 1.17 -7.09
N VAL A 60 -19.48 0.38 -8.08
CA VAL A 60 -20.12 -0.92 -7.84
C VAL A 60 -19.08 -2.02 -7.93
N ASP A 61 -19.40 -3.21 -7.42
CA ASP A 61 -18.48 -4.35 -7.35
C ASP A 61 -17.76 -4.62 -8.69
N ASP A 62 -18.50 -4.64 -9.81
CA ASP A 62 -17.94 -4.88 -11.14
C ASP A 62 -16.88 -3.85 -11.57
N ASP A 63 -16.98 -2.57 -11.14
CA ASP A 63 -16.01 -1.52 -11.50
C ASP A 63 -14.57 -1.86 -11.09
N TYR A 64 -14.42 -2.64 -10.02
CA TYR A 64 -13.10 -2.99 -9.49
C TYR A 64 -12.31 -3.88 -10.44
N ARG A 65 -13.01 -4.60 -11.31
CA ARG A 65 -12.46 -5.60 -12.24
C ARG A 65 -12.28 -5.06 -13.65
N GLN A 66 -12.87 -3.90 -13.94
CA GLN A 66 -12.84 -3.32 -15.27
C GLN A 66 -11.46 -2.78 -15.65
N HIS A 67 -11.15 -2.89 -16.94
CA HIS A 67 -9.90 -2.42 -17.56
C HIS A 67 -10.17 -1.47 -18.74
N PRO A 68 -10.74 -0.27 -18.49
CA PRO A 68 -11.22 0.61 -19.55
C PRO A 68 -10.10 1.35 -20.31
N LEU A 69 -8.88 1.37 -19.76
CA LEU A 69 -7.74 2.11 -20.32
C LEU A 69 -6.67 1.14 -20.80
N LYS A 70 -6.20 1.33 -22.04
CA LYS A 70 -5.05 0.59 -22.57
C LYS A 70 -3.82 0.82 -21.68
N ASN A 71 -3.11 -0.25 -21.34
CA ASN A 71 -1.91 -0.24 -20.49
C ASN A 71 -2.13 0.30 -19.06
N SER A 72 -3.34 0.19 -18.50
CA SER A 72 -3.61 0.48 -17.08
C SER A 72 -3.56 -0.80 -16.23
N TYR A 73 -3.91 -0.70 -14.95
CA TYR A 73 -4.21 -1.84 -14.10
C TYR A 73 -5.74 -1.90 -13.81
N THR A 74 -6.24 -2.91 -13.10
CA THR A 74 -7.60 -2.85 -12.52
C THR A 74 -7.58 -2.09 -11.19
N ILE A 75 -8.73 -1.60 -10.72
CA ILE A 75 -8.79 -0.96 -9.37
C ILE A 75 -8.52 -2.01 -8.29
N ALA A 76 -9.03 -3.24 -8.45
CA ALA A 76 -8.76 -4.36 -7.54
C ALA A 76 -7.27 -4.67 -7.43
N TRP A 77 -6.57 -4.77 -8.57
CA TRP A 77 -5.12 -5.00 -8.58
C TRP A 77 -4.36 -3.87 -7.89
N ASN A 78 -4.73 -2.61 -8.14
CA ASN A 78 -4.10 -1.49 -7.43
C ASN A 78 -4.26 -1.68 -5.93
N ILE A 79 -5.48 -1.91 -5.43
CA ILE A 79 -5.76 -2.08 -4.00
C ILE A 79 -4.95 -3.25 -3.40
N TRP A 80 -4.96 -4.42 -4.06
CA TRP A 80 -4.15 -5.56 -3.64
C TRP A 80 -2.67 -5.21 -3.55
N HIS A 81 -2.11 -4.67 -4.63
CA HIS A 81 -0.69 -4.37 -4.76
C HIS A 81 -0.17 -3.43 -3.67
N MET A 82 -0.84 -2.29 -3.46
CA MET A 82 -0.45 -1.36 -2.38
C MET A 82 -0.63 -1.97 -0.99
N THR A 83 -1.67 -2.76 -0.78
CA THR A 83 -1.96 -3.35 0.53
C THR A 83 -0.94 -4.43 0.89
N ARG A 84 -0.59 -5.32 -0.06
CA ARG A 84 0.46 -6.33 0.13
C ARG A 84 1.82 -5.73 0.40
N ILE A 85 2.22 -4.70 -0.37
CA ILE A 85 3.50 -4.01 -0.14
C ILE A 85 3.54 -3.36 1.25
N GLU A 86 2.48 -2.70 1.67
CA GLU A 86 2.41 -2.11 3.00
C GLU A 86 2.49 -3.16 4.10
N ASP A 87 1.71 -4.23 3.99
CA ASP A 87 1.69 -5.32 4.96
C ASP A 87 3.07 -5.97 5.15
N LEU A 88 3.70 -6.37 4.05
CA LEU A 88 5.04 -6.96 4.06
C LEU A 88 6.08 -6.00 4.65
N THR A 89 6.10 -4.75 4.18
CA THR A 89 7.14 -3.80 4.61
C THR A 89 6.97 -3.39 6.07
N MET A 90 5.74 -3.20 6.55
CA MET A 90 5.53 -2.78 7.94
C MET A 90 5.67 -3.94 8.92
N ASN A 91 5.10 -5.10 8.63
CA ASN A 91 5.15 -6.23 9.56
C ASN A 91 6.50 -6.94 9.50
N LEU A 92 6.99 -7.33 8.32
CA LEU A 92 8.21 -8.13 8.23
C LEU A 92 9.49 -7.30 8.34
N LEU A 93 9.51 -6.07 7.82
CA LEU A 93 10.74 -5.26 7.74
C LEU A 93 10.87 -4.20 8.84
N VAL A 94 9.77 -3.59 9.26
CA VAL A 94 9.81 -2.54 10.30
C VAL A 94 9.58 -3.12 11.69
N ARG A 95 8.59 -4.02 11.84
CA ARG A 95 8.22 -4.58 13.14
C ARG A 95 8.80 -5.96 13.42
N GLU A 96 9.23 -6.66 12.37
CA GLU A 96 9.71 -8.06 12.40
C GLU A 96 8.71 -9.05 13.03
N THR A 97 7.42 -8.82 12.81
CA THR A 97 6.30 -9.68 13.24
C THR A 97 5.60 -10.32 12.06
N GLU A 98 4.71 -11.26 12.30
CA GLU A 98 3.85 -11.84 11.25
C GLU A 98 3.08 -10.77 10.47
N GLN A 99 2.97 -10.98 9.16
CA GLN A 99 2.11 -10.17 8.29
C GLN A 99 0.62 -10.39 8.60
N VAL A 100 -0.22 -9.43 8.22
CA VAL A 100 -1.67 -9.53 8.37
C VAL A 100 -2.23 -10.58 7.41
N PHE A 101 -1.70 -10.65 6.19
CA PHE A 101 -2.13 -11.63 5.19
C PHE A 101 -1.82 -13.06 5.64
N ASN A 102 -2.84 -13.91 5.67
CA ASN A 102 -2.73 -15.30 6.05
C ASN A 102 -3.74 -16.15 5.25
N ALA A 103 -3.80 -17.46 5.53
CA ALA A 103 -4.69 -18.38 4.84
C ALA A 103 -6.19 -17.99 4.93
N ASP A 104 -6.61 -17.38 6.04
CA ASP A 104 -7.99 -16.94 6.22
C ASP A 104 -8.32 -15.74 5.33
N TRP A 105 -7.41 -14.75 5.27
CA TRP A 105 -7.54 -13.63 4.34
C TRP A 105 -7.49 -14.08 2.89
N GLN A 106 -6.57 -14.98 2.55
CA GLN A 106 -6.45 -15.55 1.21
C GLN A 106 -7.77 -16.19 0.75
N LYS A 107 -8.39 -16.99 1.64
CA LYS A 107 -9.69 -17.63 1.40
C LYS A 107 -10.82 -16.60 1.28
N GLN A 108 -10.89 -15.62 2.18
CA GLN A 108 -11.95 -14.60 2.18
C GLN A 108 -11.90 -13.71 0.93
N ILE A 109 -10.70 -13.31 0.52
CA ILE A 109 -10.45 -12.50 -0.69
C ILE A 109 -10.67 -13.32 -1.97
N ASN A 110 -10.65 -14.65 -1.87
CA ASN A 110 -10.73 -15.59 -2.99
C ASN A 110 -9.58 -15.39 -4.00
N THR A 111 -8.35 -15.38 -3.49
CA THR A 111 -7.14 -15.23 -4.32
C THR A 111 -6.20 -16.42 -4.21
N HIS A 112 -5.57 -16.76 -5.33
CA HIS A 112 -4.49 -17.75 -5.39
C HIS A 112 -3.09 -17.12 -5.31
N VAL A 113 -3.02 -15.78 -5.29
CA VAL A 113 -1.78 -15.02 -5.29
C VAL A 113 -1.47 -14.58 -3.86
N SER A 114 -0.21 -14.73 -3.45
CA SER A 114 0.31 -14.24 -2.16
C SER A 114 1.27 -13.05 -2.30
N ASP A 115 1.89 -12.90 -3.47
CA ASP A 115 2.91 -11.88 -3.73
C ASP A 115 2.30 -10.49 -4.02
N THR A 116 3.17 -9.52 -4.28
CA THR A 116 2.78 -8.14 -4.58
C THR A 116 2.18 -7.94 -5.98
N GLY A 117 2.19 -8.95 -6.85
CA GLY A 117 1.65 -8.90 -8.21
C GLY A 117 2.49 -8.12 -9.22
N ASN A 118 3.74 -7.73 -8.90
CA ASN A 118 4.59 -6.92 -9.79
C ASN A 118 4.90 -7.57 -11.14
N ALA A 119 5.01 -8.90 -11.19
CA ALA A 119 5.32 -9.63 -12.41
C ALA A 119 4.08 -10.01 -13.24
N MET A 120 2.87 -9.66 -12.79
CA MET A 120 1.66 -10.01 -13.52
C MET A 120 1.65 -9.34 -14.89
N THR A 121 1.48 -10.17 -15.92
CA THR A 121 1.07 -9.73 -17.25
C THR A 121 -0.34 -9.12 -17.20
N LYS A 122 -0.74 -8.47 -18.30
CA LYS A 122 -2.08 -7.88 -18.40
C LYS A 122 -3.16 -8.97 -18.28
N GLU A 123 -2.94 -10.12 -18.91
CA GLU A 123 -3.85 -11.25 -18.93
C GLU A 123 -3.96 -11.90 -17.54
N GLU A 124 -2.84 -12.09 -16.85
CA GLU A 124 -2.82 -12.59 -15.46
C GLU A 124 -3.52 -11.62 -14.51
N MET A 125 -3.35 -10.31 -14.68
CA MET A 125 -4.04 -9.32 -13.85
C MET A 125 -5.57 -9.38 -14.01
N VAL A 126 -6.07 -9.56 -15.23
CA VAL A 126 -7.52 -9.72 -15.47
C VAL A 126 -8.01 -11.00 -14.79
N THR A 127 -7.28 -12.10 -14.98
CA THR A 127 -7.59 -13.40 -14.37
C THR A 127 -7.53 -13.35 -12.84
N PHE A 128 -6.57 -12.60 -12.29
CA PHE A 128 -6.42 -12.35 -10.86
C PHE A 128 -7.60 -11.55 -10.30
N SER A 129 -8.04 -10.51 -11.02
CA SER A 129 -9.04 -9.57 -10.52
C SER A 129 -10.46 -10.14 -10.55
N GLU A 130 -10.75 -11.01 -11.53
CA GLU A 130 -12.09 -11.53 -11.79
C GLU A 130 -12.74 -12.25 -10.60
N PRO A 131 -12.10 -13.24 -9.96
CA PRO A 131 -12.73 -14.01 -8.89
C PRO A 131 -12.71 -13.32 -7.52
N LEU A 132 -12.06 -12.16 -7.37
CA LEU A 132 -11.83 -11.56 -6.06
C LEU A 132 -13.14 -11.18 -5.37
N ASN A 133 -13.20 -11.45 -4.07
CA ASN A 133 -14.18 -10.83 -3.20
C ASN A 133 -13.70 -9.42 -2.82
N ILE A 134 -14.31 -8.39 -3.43
CA ILE A 134 -13.90 -6.99 -3.25
C ILE A 134 -14.15 -6.51 -1.81
N GLU A 135 -15.25 -6.93 -1.18
CA GLU A 135 -15.53 -6.57 0.21
C GLU A 135 -14.42 -7.08 1.14
N ALA A 136 -14.01 -8.34 0.98
CA ALA A 136 -12.92 -8.92 1.75
C ALA A 136 -11.56 -8.25 1.45
N LEU A 137 -11.31 -7.86 0.20
CA LEU A 137 -10.10 -7.12 -0.17
C LEU A 137 -10.04 -5.74 0.52
N LEU A 138 -11.16 -5.02 0.57
CA LEU A 138 -11.26 -3.73 1.27
C LEU A 138 -11.12 -3.90 2.79
N ALA A 139 -11.69 -4.98 3.35
CA ALA A 139 -11.54 -5.32 4.77
C ALA A 139 -10.08 -5.66 5.12
N TYR A 140 -9.38 -6.40 4.26
CA TYR A 140 -7.95 -6.67 4.42
C TYR A 140 -7.12 -5.38 4.40
N ARG A 141 -7.40 -4.46 3.47
CA ARG A 141 -6.78 -3.14 3.46
C ARG A 141 -6.99 -2.36 4.76
N ASN A 142 -8.18 -2.43 5.34
CA ASN A 142 -8.48 -1.80 6.63
C ASN A 142 -7.71 -2.45 7.79
N ALA A 143 -7.55 -3.76 7.78
CA ALA A 143 -6.76 -4.49 8.77
C ALA A 143 -5.27 -4.09 8.69
N VAL A 144 -4.70 -4.03 7.48
CA VAL A 144 -3.32 -3.56 7.26
C VAL A 144 -3.14 -2.11 7.71
N CYS A 145 -4.07 -1.22 7.38
CA CYS A 145 -4.03 0.17 7.84
C CYS A 145 -3.97 0.27 9.37
N THR A 146 -4.81 -0.51 10.06
CA THR A 146 -4.87 -0.55 11.53
C THR A 146 -3.55 -1.03 12.12
N GLN A 147 -3.01 -2.14 11.58
CA GLN A 147 -1.74 -2.71 12.01
C GLN A 147 -0.56 -1.76 11.76
N THR A 148 -0.45 -1.18 10.56
CA THR A 148 0.57 -0.18 10.24
C THR A 148 0.56 0.98 11.22
N ARG A 149 -0.62 1.52 11.54
CA ARG A 149 -0.75 2.64 12.48
C ARG A 149 -0.36 2.27 13.90
N ALA A 150 -0.68 1.05 14.34
CA ALA A 150 -0.21 0.53 15.62
C ALA A 150 1.33 0.44 15.65
N ILE A 151 1.95 -0.04 14.57
CA ILE A 151 3.42 -0.08 14.45
C ILE A 151 4.03 1.32 14.52
N LEU A 152 3.49 2.30 13.78
CA LEU A 152 3.99 3.67 13.76
C LEU A 152 4.02 4.32 15.15
N GLN A 153 3.07 3.96 16.03
CA GLN A 153 3.01 4.46 17.42
C GLN A 153 4.10 3.86 18.33
N THR A 154 4.75 2.78 17.91
CA THR A 154 5.83 2.12 18.70
C THR A 154 7.23 2.59 18.32
N LEU A 155 7.37 3.33 17.22
CA LEU A 155 8.65 3.75 16.70
C LEU A 155 9.25 4.92 17.50
N SER A 156 10.57 4.99 17.48
CA SER A 156 11.37 6.03 18.10
C SER A 156 12.30 6.71 17.09
N ALA A 157 12.86 7.85 17.49
CA ALA A 157 13.82 8.59 16.66
C ALA A 157 15.07 7.75 16.28
N SER A 158 15.51 6.84 17.15
CA SER A 158 16.65 5.96 16.89
C SER A 158 16.37 4.93 15.80
N ASP A 159 15.11 4.50 15.64
CA ASP A 159 14.75 3.46 14.67
C ASP A 159 14.86 3.96 13.24
N MET A 160 14.69 5.26 13.02
CA MET A 160 14.63 5.86 11.67
C MET A 160 15.89 5.65 10.82
N LYS A 161 17.04 5.40 11.46
CA LYS A 161 18.32 5.11 10.79
C LYS A 161 18.70 3.64 10.83
N GLN A 162 17.92 2.79 11.50
CA GLN A 162 18.20 1.37 11.53
C GLN A 162 18.00 0.80 10.12
N PRO A 163 18.97 0.04 9.59
CA PRO A 163 18.80 -0.66 8.33
C PRO A 163 17.71 -1.74 8.49
N VAL A 164 17.00 -2.02 7.40
CA VAL A 164 16.18 -3.22 7.33
C VAL A 164 17.07 -4.45 7.54
N SER A 165 16.63 -5.40 8.37
CA SER A 165 17.40 -6.60 8.65
C SER A 165 17.37 -7.59 7.48
N ALA A 166 18.46 -8.36 7.33
CA ALA A 166 18.52 -9.44 6.34
C ALA A 166 17.42 -10.48 6.60
N SER A 167 17.16 -10.81 7.87
CA SER A 167 16.09 -11.74 8.26
C SER A 167 14.72 -11.26 7.78
N GLY A 168 14.39 -9.97 7.96
CA GLY A 168 13.14 -9.41 7.44
C GLY A 168 13.03 -9.56 5.92
N THR A 169 14.11 -9.29 5.17
CA THR A 169 14.11 -9.46 3.71
C THR A 169 14.03 -10.92 3.26
N GLU A 170 14.60 -11.86 4.00
CA GLU A 170 14.48 -13.29 3.73
C GLU A 170 13.04 -13.77 3.94
N ARG A 171 12.38 -13.29 5.02
CA ARG A 171 10.97 -13.58 5.29
C ARG A 171 10.03 -13.10 4.19
N VAL A 172 10.30 -11.95 3.58
CA VAL A 172 9.51 -11.45 2.43
C VAL A 172 9.48 -12.48 1.28
N LEU A 173 10.59 -13.19 1.05
CA LEU A 173 10.66 -14.25 0.04
C LEU A 173 10.05 -15.56 0.55
N SER A 174 10.47 -16.04 1.72
CA SER A 174 10.05 -17.35 2.24
C SER A 174 8.57 -17.42 2.62
N GLU A 175 7.95 -16.29 2.96
CA GLU A 175 6.51 -16.19 3.23
C GLU A 175 5.69 -15.79 1.98
N GLY A 176 6.29 -15.85 0.79
CA GLY A 176 5.59 -15.67 -0.49
C GLY A 176 5.14 -14.25 -0.78
N GLY A 177 5.75 -13.24 -0.15
CA GLY A 177 5.52 -11.82 -0.44
C GLY A 177 6.15 -11.37 -1.76
N VAL A 178 7.24 -12.01 -2.17
CA VAL A 178 7.84 -11.94 -3.52
C VAL A 178 8.19 -13.35 -3.98
N THR A 179 8.46 -13.52 -5.27
CA THR A 179 8.93 -14.79 -5.86
C THR A 179 10.31 -14.62 -6.47
N GLU A 180 10.96 -15.73 -6.84
CA GLU A 180 12.23 -15.73 -7.57
C GLU A 180 12.13 -15.20 -9.01
N HIS A 181 10.92 -14.80 -9.45
CA HIS A 181 10.73 -14.22 -10.76
C HIS A 181 11.59 -12.94 -10.91
N PRO A 182 12.31 -12.74 -12.04
CA PRO A 182 13.23 -11.61 -12.21
C PRO A 182 12.59 -10.23 -11.96
N ASP A 183 11.32 -10.06 -12.33
CA ASP A 183 10.57 -8.81 -12.16
C ASP A 183 10.05 -8.58 -10.72
N LEU A 184 10.23 -9.54 -9.82
CA LEU A 184 9.79 -9.50 -8.41
C LEU A 184 10.97 -9.55 -7.44
N ILE A 185 11.96 -10.42 -7.68
CA ILE A 185 13.05 -10.70 -6.73
C ILE A 185 13.87 -9.45 -6.37
N TRP A 186 13.99 -8.48 -7.29
CA TRP A 186 14.69 -7.22 -7.06
C TRP A 186 14.07 -6.38 -5.92
N LEU A 187 12.79 -6.60 -5.57
CA LEU A 187 12.15 -5.90 -4.45
C LEU A 187 12.82 -6.23 -3.12
N GLN A 188 13.32 -7.46 -2.96
CA GLN A 188 14.08 -7.88 -1.78
C GLN A 188 15.32 -7.00 -1.60
N ASP A 189 16.13 -6.87 -2.65
CA ASP A 189 17.30 -6.00 -2.67
C ASP A 189 16.93 -4.53 -2.49
N PHE A 190 15.84 -4.09 -3.12
CA PHE A 190 15.40 -2.70 -3.06
C PHE A 190 14.97 -2.26 -1.66
N TRP A 191 14.28 -3.14 -0.93
CA TRP A 191 13.90 -2.88 0.47
C TRP A 191 15.05 -3.12 1.43
N GLY A 192 15.89 -4.14 1.22
CA GLY A 192 17.08 -4.40 2.05
C GLY A 192 18.11 -3.27 2.05
N LYS A 193 18.14 -2.44 1.00
CA LYS A 193 18.99 -1.23 0.92
C LYS A 193 18.41 -0.02 1.66
N LYS A 194 17.27 -0.13 2.34
CA LYS A 194 16.62 0.98 3.06
C LYS A 194 16.87 0.91 4.56
N ASP A 195 16.75 2.07 5.18
CA ASP A 195 16.48 2.20 6.61
C ASP A 195 14.96 2.28 6.84
N ILE A 196 14.54 2.22 8.10
CA ILE A 196 13.12 2.35 8.49
C ILE A 196 12.51 3.64 7.92
N ALA A 197 13.23 4.77 7.98
CA ALA A 197 12.76 6.01 7.38
C ALA A 197 12.50 5.88 5.86
N GLY A 198 13.34 5.13 5.15
CA GLY A 198 13.16 4.81 3.73
C GLY A 198 11.90 4.01 3.44
N ILE A 199 11.52 3.09 4.33
CA ILE A 199 10.26 2.34 4.26
C ILE A 199 9.06 3.28 4.51
N LEU A 200 9.12 4.15 5.52
CA LEU A 200 8.00 5.07 5.79
C LEU A 200 7.80 6.11 4.67
N LEU A 201 8.89 6.55 4.03
CA LEU A 201 8.87 7.56 2.97
C LEU A 201 8.38 7.06 1.60
N LEU A 202 8.22 5.75 1.41
CA LEU A 202 7.90 5.20 0.09
C LEU A 202 6.74 4.18 0.14
N PRO A 203 6.92 2.91 0.56
CA PRO A 203 5.85 1.90 0.61
C PRO A 203 4.50 2.37 1.14
N ILE A 204 4.47 3.03 2.31
CA ILE A 204 3.21 3.37 3.00
C ILE A 204 2.71 4.80 2.73
N THR A 205 3.49 5.59 1.99
CA THR A 205 3.13 6.98 1.64
C THR A 205 3.15 7.17 0.13
N ARG A 206 4.32 7.45 -0.46
CA ARG A 206 4.41 7.84 -1.86
C ARG A 206 3.93 6.76 -2.83
N HIS A 207 4.24 5.49 -2.57
CA HIS A 207 3.78 4.38 -3.40
C HIS A 207 2.24 4.28 -3.42
N GLN A 208 1.59 4.31 -2.26
CA GLN A 208 0.13 4.35 -2.14
C GLN A 208 -0.49 5.47 -2.99
N SER A 209 0.08 6.68 -2.95
CA SER A 209 -0.46 7.82 -3.73
C SER A 209 -0.42 7.60 -5.25
N VAL A 210 0.60 6.88 -5.74
CA VAL A 210 0.76 6.59 -7.17
C VAL A 210 -0.36 5.64 -7.63
N HIS A 211 -0.57 4.54 -6.93
CA HIS A 211 -1.58 3.55 -7.29
C HIS A 211 -3.01 4.06 -7.13
N TRP A 212 -3.26 4.93 -6.13
CA TRP A 212 -4.52 5.64 -6.07
C TRP A 212 -4.71 6.64 -7.22
N ASN A 213 -3.66 7.31 -7.70
CA ASN A 213 -3.78 8.16 -8.89
C ASN A 213 -4.12 7.35 -10.14
N ASP A 214 -3.62 6.12 -10.26
CA ASP A 214 -3.98 5.23 -11.36
C ASP A 214 -5.41 4.72 -11.25
N ALA A 215 -5.83 4.28 -10.05
CA ALA A 215 -7.23 3.94 -9.76
C ALA A 215 -8.19 5.10 -10.07
N ALA A 216 -7.81 6.34 -9.75
CA ALA A 216 -8.62 7.52 -10.06
C ALA A 216 -8.79 7.76 -11.57
N LYS A 217 -7.75 7.50 -12.39
CA LYS A 217 -7.86 7.58 -13.86
C LYS A 217 -8.81 6.52 -14.39
N ILE A 218 -8.72 5.30 -13.86
CA ILE A 218 -9.59 4.17 -14.22
C ILE A 218 -11.05 4.53 -13.90
N LYS A 219 -11.34 4.96 -12.65
CA LYS A 219 -12.67 5.45 -12.26
C LYS A 219 -13.19 6.54 -13.18
N ALA A 220 -12.38 7.56 -13.46
CA ALA A 220 -12.80 8.65 -14.34
C ALA A 220 -13.15 8.15 -15.76
N SER A 221 -12.48 7.10 -16.25
CA SER A 221 -12.83 6.46 -17.52
C SER A 221 -14.16 5.70 -17.45
N LEU A 222 -14.38 4.91 -16.38
CA LEU A 222 -15.63 4.17 -16.17
C LEU A 222 -16.83 5.11 -16.10
N MET A 223 -16.70 6.21 -15.36
CA MET A 223 -17.77 7.21 -15.22
C MET A 223 -18.07 7.96 -16.52
N LYS A 224 -17.13 8.01 -17.47
CA LYS A 224 -17.39 8.57 -18.80
C LYS A 224 -18.12 7.57 -19.71
N ILE A 225 -17.82 6.29 -19.60
CA ILE A 225 -18.44 5.22 -20.42
C ILE A 225 -19.91 5.02 -20.01
N ARG A 226 -20.26 5.23 -18.73
CA ARG A 226 -21.62 5.09 -18.21
C ARG A 226 -22.55 6.28 -18.51
N LYS A 227 -22.02 7.40 -18.99
CA LYS A 227 -22.80 8.58 -19.39
C LYS A 227 -23.23 8.46 -20.84
#